data_AF-D8IB15-F1
#
_entry.id   AF-D8IB15-F1
#
_cell.length_a   1.000
_cell.length_b   1.000
_cell.length_c   1.000
_cell.angle_alpha   90.00
_cell.angle_beta   90.00
_cell.angle_gamma   90.00
#
_symmetry.space_group_name_H-M   'P 1'
#
loop_
_entity.id
_entity.type
_entity.pdbx_description
1 polymer ?
#
loop_
_entity_poly.entity_id
_entity_poly.type
_entity_poly.pdbx_seq_one_letter_code
_entity_poly.pdbx_strand_id
1 'polypeptide(L)'
;MIKRTSLLLFTILILSIIFISCKKFDTTATTVSNQGTYTSIDPILGQEYKLKVTTTASTIAIAIVSYANNTESALGEAETIDKLYQETGSSNYSFQTGVMSGNFSILSTDQIKISFVRNTPPYLSVRDVICTANNP
;
A
#
# COMPACT_ATOMS: atom_id res chain seq x y z
N MET A 1 28.22 -39.77 -21.50
CA MET A 1 28.29 -38.33 -21.80
C MET A 1 26.97 -37.56 -21.59
N ILE A 2 25.79 -38.19 -21.77
CA ILE A 2 24.45 -37.56 -21.70
C ILE A 2 24.07 -36.95 -20.32
N LYS A 3 24.58 -37.49 -19.20
CA LYS A 3 24.28 -36.97 -17.85
C LYS A 3 24.79 -35.54 -17.59
N ARG A 4 25.93 -35.15 -18.18
CA ARG A 4 26.53 -33.82 -17.95
C ARG A 4 25.83 -32.72 -18.75
N THR A 5 25.42 -33.02 -19.98
CA THR A 5 24.65 -32.08 -20.83
C THR A 5 23.24 -31.84 -20.27
N SER A 6 22.58 -32.87 -19.74
CA SER A 6 21.26 -32.71 -19.11
C SER A 6 21.29 -31.83 -17.86
N LEU A 7 22.36 -31.90 -17.05
CA LEU A 7 22.51 -31.07 -15.85
C LEU A 7 22.79 -29.59 -16.20
N LEU A 8 23.55 -29.35 -17.27
CA LEU A 8 23.84 -28.02 -17.81
C LEU A 8 22.58 -27.33 -18.36
N LEU A 9 21.73 -28.06 -19.08
CA LEU A 9 20.45 -27.55 -19.57
C LEU A 9 19.51 -27.16 -18.42
N PHE A 10 19.46 -27.98 -17.36
CA PHE A 10 18.62 -27.70 -16.20
C PHE A 10 19.11 -26.50 -15.39
N THR A 11 20.42 -26.30 -15.28
CA THR A 11 20.99 -25.12 -14.61
C THR A 11 20.77 -23.83 -15.40
N ILE A 12 20.89 -23.86 -16.73
CA ILE A 12 20.56 -22.71 -17.59
C ILE A 12 19.08 -22.35 -17.49
N LEU A 13 18.20 -23.35 -17.44
CA LEU A 13 16.76 -23.14 -17.27
C LEU A 13 16.41 -22.51 -15.92
N ILE A 14 17.03 -22.96 -14.83
CA ILE A 14 16.80 -22.36 -13.50
C ILE A 14 17.32 -20.92 -13.48
N LEU A 15 18.51 -20.67 -14.05
CA LEU A 15 19.06 -19.31 -14.14
C LEU A 15 18.14 -18.39 -14.94
N SER A 16 17.63 -18.83 -16.10
CA SER A 16 16.73 -18.01 -16.92
C SER A 16 15.41 -17.71 -16.21
N ILE A 17 14.87 -18.63 -15.40
CA ILE A 17 13.68 -18.37 -14.57
C ILE A 17 13.99 -17.33 -13.48
N ILE A 18 15.18 -17.37 -12.86
CA ILE A 18 15.61 -16.37 -11.88
C ILE A 18 15.77 -14.98 -12.54
N PHE A 19 16.35 -14.91 -13.74
CA PHE A 19 16.52 -13.65 -14.48
C PHE A 19 15.19 -13.07 -14.99
N ILE A 20 14.22 -13.91 -15.38
CA ILE A 20 12.87 -13.46 -15.78
C ILE A 20 12.05 -13.01 -14.55
N SER A 21 12.27 -13.64 -13.39
CA SER A 21 11.56 -13.29 -12.14
C SER A 21 12.07 -12.01 -11.48
N CYS A 22 13.21 -11.47 -11.94
CA CYS A 22 13.68 -10.14 -11.55
C CYS A 22 12.94 -9.09 -12.40
N LYS A 23 11.63 -8.99 -12.20
CA LYS A 23 10.83 -7.90 -12.76
C LYS A 23 11.41 -6.61 -12.19
N LYS A 24 12.13 -5.86 -13.03
CA LYS A 24 12.64 -4.54 -12.66
C LYS A 24 11.42 -3.71 -12.26
N PHE A 25 11.27 -3.42 -10.97
CA PHE A 25 10.32 -2.43 -10.52
C PHE A 25 10.61 -1.15 -11.29
N ASP A 26 9.59 -0.66 -11.99
CA ASP A 26 9.69 0.61 -12.69
C ASP A 26 9.71 1.72 -11.64
N THR A 27 10.92 2.07 -11.17
CA THR A 27 11.14 3.14 -10.20
C THR A 27 10.84 4.54 -10.76
N THR A 28 10.29 4.63 -11.98
CA THR A 28 9.86 5.88 -12.62
C THR A 28 8.34 6.06 -12.62
N ALA A 29 7.59 5.10 -12.09
CA ALA A 29 6.14 5.19 -11.90
C ALA A 29 5.79 6.32 -10.92
N THR A 30 5.46 7.49 -11.45
CA THR A 30 5.23 8.72 -10.69
C THR A 30 3.74 9.04 -10.51
N THR A 31 2.84 8.17 -10.92
CA THR A 31 1.42 8.52 -11.01
C THR A 31 0.53 7.49 -10.33
N VAL A 32 0.15 7.79 -9.08
CA VAL A 32 -1.18 7.39 -8.65
C VAL A 32 -2.18 8.18 -9.49
N SER A 33 -2.95 7.44 -10.29
CA SER A 33 -4.03 7.98 -11.11
C SER A 33 -5.02 8.83 -10.30
N ASN A 34 -5.24 8.49 -9.02
CA ASN A 34 -6.32 9.06 -8.22
C ASN A 34 -5.77 9.75 -6.96
N GLN A 35 -5.29 10.99 -7.13
CA GLN A 35 -4.91 11.86 -6.01
C GLN A 35 -6.15 12.33 -5.26
N GLY A 36 -6.02 12.51 -3.95
CA GLY A 36 -7.13 12.94 -3.11
C GLY A 36 -7.03 12.42 -1.69
N THR A 37 -8.03 12.78 -0.90
CA THR A 37 -8.19 12.36 0.49
C THR A 37 -9.37 11.42 0.58
N TYR A 38 -9.18 10.27 1.21
CA TYR A 38 -10.17 9.22 1.37
C TYR A 38 -10.33 8.90 2.85
N THR A 39 -11.58 8.78 3.32
CA THR A 39 -11.87 8.47 4.72
C THR A 39 -12.61 7.14 4.82
N SER A 40 -12.26 6.31 5.81
CA SER A 40 -12.84 4.97 5.97
C SER A 40 -14.35 5.01 6.19
N ILE A 41 -15.08 4.17 5.45
CA ILE A 41 -16.54 4.02 5.57
C ILE A 41 -16.89 3.63 6.99
N ASP A 42 -16.25 2.57 7.46
CA ASP A 42 -16.42 2.07 8.80
C ASP A 42 -15.35 2.61 9.76
N PRO A 43 -15.68 2.74 11.05
CA PRO A 43 -14.69 2.95 12.09
C PRO A 43 -13.66 1.82 12.15
N ILE A 44 -12.42 2.16 12.51
CA ILE A 44 -11.29 1.20 12.56
C ILE A 44 -10.87 0.82 13.98
N LEU A 45 -11.30 1.58 14.98
CA LEU A 45 -11.00 1.39 16.40
C LEU A 45 -12.18 1.93 17.23
N GLY A 46 -13.12 1.08 17.63
CA GLY A 46 -14.33 1.55 18.31
C GLY A 46 -15.19 2.44 17.40
N GLN A 47 -16.07 3.27 17.96
CA GLN A 47 -17.07 4.01 17.19
C GLN A 47 -16.58 5.37 16.64
N GLU A 48 -15.46 5.90 17.14
CA GLU A 48 -15.07 7.30 16.92
C GLU A 48 -13.88 7.50 15.97
N TYR A 49 -13.11 6.44 15.70
CA TYR A 49 -11.87 6.56 14.94
C TYR A 49 -12.00 6.02 13.53
N LYS A 50 -11.65 6.85 12.55
CA LYS A 50 -11.60 6.50 11.12
C LYS A 50 -10.17 6.59 10.59
N LEU A 51 -9.92 5.90 9.49
CA LEU A 51 -8.71 6.08 8.70
C LEU A 51 -8.89 7.21 7.71
N LYS A 52 -7.90 8.10 7.65
CA LYS A 52 -7.79 9.13 6.62
C LYS A 52 -6.53 8.85 5.80
N VAL A 53 -6.72 8.66 4.50
CA VAL A 53 -5.65 8.33 3.57
C VAL A 53 -5.56 9.45 2.54
N THR A 54 -4.44 10.16 2.51
CA THR A 54 -4.18 11.22 1.54
C THR A 54 -3.16 10.73 0.54
N THR A 55 -3.50 10.83 -0.74
CA THR A 55 -2.66 10.37 -1.85
C THR A 55 -2.26 11.56 -2.71
N THR A 56 -0.96 11.73 -2.93
CA THR A 56 -0.39 12.72 -3.85
C THR A 56 0.19 12.02 -5.07
N ALA A 57 0.89 12.71 -5.97
CA ALA A 57 1.62 12.03 -7.05
C ALA A 57 2.67 11.04 -6.50
N SER A 58 3.38 11.40 -5.43
CA SER A 58 4.57 10.68 -4.95
C SER A 58 4.40 9.97 -3.60
N THR A 59 3.35 10.28 -2.83
CA THR A 59 3.20 9.74 -1.47
C THR A 59 1.78 9.27 -1.15
N ILE A 60 1.69 8.35 -0.18
CA ILE A 60 0.47 7.97 0.53
C ILE A 60 0.70 8.32 2.00
N ALA A 61 -0.10 9.22 2.55
CA ALA A 61 -0.12 9.52 3.98
C ALA A 61 -1.32 8.83 4.63
N ILE A 62 -1.08 8.12 5.72
CA ILE A 62 -2.09 7.39 6.48
C ILE A 62 -2.18 8.00 7.88
N ALA A 63 -3.34 8.54 8.23
CA ALA A 63 -3.62 9.11 9.53
C ALA A 63 -4.83 8.42 10.17
N ILE A 64 -4.84 8.38 11.49
CA ILE A 64 -6.02 8.01 12.27
C ILE A 64 -6.65 9.31 12.74
N VAL A 65 -7.95 9.48 12.49
CA VAL A 65 -8.70 10.67 12.85
C VAL A 65 -9.88 10.31 13.73
N SER A 66 -10.21 11.19 14.69
CA SER A 66 -11.46 11.17 15.44
C SER A 66 -12.42 12.20 14.86
N TYR A 67 -13.71 11.88 14.86
CA TYR A 67 -14.80 12.82 14.53
C TYR A 67 -15.69 13.14 15.75
N ALA A 68 -15.10 13.14 16.95
CA ALA A 68 -15.82 13.52 18.17
C ALA A 68 -16.43 14.92 18.03
N ASN A 69 -17.72 15.06 18.35
CA ASN A 69 -18.47 16.33 18.28
C ASN A 69 -18.42 17.02 16.89
N ASN A 70 -18.42 16.25 15.79
CA ASN A 70 -18.33 16.75 14.41
C ASN A 70 -17.03 17.55 14.12
N THR A 71 -15.98 17.37 14.94
CA THR A 71 -14.69 18.02 14.75
C THR A 71 -13.65 16.97 14.42
N GLU A 72 -12.97 17.12 13.29
CA GLU A 72 -11.86 16.23 12.91
C GLU A 72 -10.63 16.55 13.77
N SER A 73 -10.07 15.53 14.42
CA SER A 73 -8.81 15.62 15.15
C SER A 73 -7.89 14.45 14.81
N ALA A 74 -6.65 14.72 14.44
CA ALA A 74 -5.66 13.70 14.16
C ALA A 74 -5.12 13.07 15.46
N LEU A 75 -5.03 11.74 15.49
CA LEU A 75 -4.38 10.99 16.57
C LEU A 75 -2.94 10.69 16.19
N GLY A 76 -2.04 11.58 16.62
CA GLY A 76 -0.63 11.50 16.30
C GLY A 76 -0.31 11.91 14.87
N GLU A 77 0.94 11.66 14.48
CA GLU A 77 1.45 12.04 13.16
C GLU A 77 1.00 11.05 12.08
N ALA A 78 0.78 11.58 10.87
CA ALA A 78 0.47 10.76 9.72
C ALA A 78 1.72 10.00 9.24
N GLU A 79 1.54 8.72 8.94
CA GLU A 79 2.61 7.88 8.43
C GLU A 79 2.69 8.03 6.92
N THR A 80 3.85 8.49 6.44
CA THR A 80 4.07 8.76 5.02
C THR A 80 4.80 7.60 4.36
N ILE A 81 4.22 7.11 3.27
CA ILE A 81 4.76 6.05 2.42
C ILE A 81 5.15 6.67 1.09
N ASP A 82 6.38 6.44 0.67
CA ASP A 82 6.88 6.83 -0.65
C ASP A 82 6.39 5.82 -1.72
N LYS A 83 5.85 6.33 -2.82
CA LYS A 83 5.38 5.54 -3.96
C LYS A 83 6.49 5.04 -4.88
N LEU A 84 7.75 5.23 -4.50
CA LEU A 84 8.97 4.89 -5.28
C LEU A 84 8.99 3.48 -5.92
N TYR A 85 8.20 2.55 -5.40
CA TYR A 85 8.14 1.14 -5.87
C TYR A 85 6.78 0.71 -6.41
N GLN A 86 5.85 1.63 -6.68
CA GLN A 86 4.62 1.27 -7.37
C GLN A 86 4.92 0.89 -8.82
N GLU A 87 4.36 -0.19 -9.33
CA GLU A 87 4.47 -0.47 -10.77
C GLU A 87 3.57 0.49 -11.56
N THR A 88 4.09 1.06 -12.64
CA THR A 88 3.33 1.91 -13.56
C THR A 88 2.05 1.20 -14.02
N GLY A 89 0.89 1.85 -13.84
CA GLY A 89 -0.42 1.30 -14.21
C GLY A 89 -1.00 0.25 -13.25
N SER A 90 -0.32 -0.06 -12.14
CA SER A 90 -0.87 -0.95 -11.13
C SER A 90 -1.88 -0.23 -10.23
N SER A 91 -3.07 -0.81 -10.11
CA SER A 91 -4.06 -0.43 -9.11
C SER A 91 -3.73 -0.97 -7.72
N ASN A 92 -2.72 -1.83 -7.58
CA ASN A 92 -2.31 -2.42 -6.32
C ASN A 92 -0.88 -2.03 -5.96
N TYR A 93 -0.65 -1.78 -4.69
CA TYR A 93 0.62 -1.32 -4.17
C TYR A 93 0.88 -1.91 -2.79
N SER A 94 1.96 -2.66 -2.66
CA SER A 94 2.45 -3.13 -1.36
C SER A 94 3.53 -2.18 -0.87
N PHE A 95 3.52 -1.88 0.42
CA PHE A 95 4.49 -0.99 1.03
C PHE A 95 5.06 -1.60 2.31
N GLN A 96 6.29 -1.19 2.60
CA GLN A 96 6.94 -1.45 3.86
C GLN A 96 7.85 -0.26 4.18
N THR A 97 7.65 0.30 5.37
CA THR A 97 8.51 1.32 5.97
C THR A 97 9.14 0.74 7.24
N GLY A 98 10.00 1.52 7.91
CA GLY A 98 10.50 1.15 9.24
C GLY A 98 9.41 1.08 10.32
N VAL A 99 8.22 1.65 10.05
CA VAL A 99 7.13 1.78 11.03
C VAL A 99 5.93 0.90 10.68
N MET A 100 5.62 0.69 9.40
CA MET A 100 4.45 -0.09 8.98
C MET A 100 4.67 -0.88 7.71
N SER A 101 3.89 -1.93 7.52
CA SER A 101 3.82 -2.67 6.26
C SER A 101 2.38 -2.97 5.89
N GLY A 102 2.08 -3.02 4.59
CA GLY A 102 0.70 -3.13 4.15
C GLY A 102 0.50 -3.22 2.65
N ASN A 103 -0.77 -3.16 2.27
CA ASN A 103 -1.24 -3.09 0.89
C ASN A 103 -2.25 -1.94 0.74
N PHE A 104 -2.24 -1.37 -0.45
CA PHE A 104 -3.12 -0.33 -0.92
C PHE A 104 -3.64 -0.73 -2.29
N SER A 105 -4.93 -0.61 -2.51
CA SER A 105 -5.59 -0.92 -3.78
C SER A 105 -6.55 0.18 -4.17
N ILE A 106 -6.50 0.61 -5.42
CA ILE A 106 -7.49 1.49 -6.04
C ILE A 106 -8.62 0.60 -6.55
N LEU A 107 -9.82 0.77 -5.99
CA LEU A 107 -11.01 0.01 -6.40
C LEU A 107 -11.79 0.75 -7.50
N SER A 108 -11.86 2.07 -7.40
CA SER A 108 -12.51 2.96 -8.37
C SER A 108 -11.93 4.37 -8.29
N THR A 109 -12.55 5.34 -8.98
CA THR A 109 -12.20 6.77 -8.90
C THR A 109 -12.26 7.30 -7.47
N ASP A 110 -13.26 6.87 -6.71
CA ASP A 110 -13.59 7.45 -5.41
C ASP A 110 -13.43 6.46 -4.25
N GLN A 111 -12.93 5.25 -4.51
CA GLN A 111 -12.76 4.21 -3.49
C GLN A 111 -11.40 3.55 -3.55
N ILE A 112 -10.81 3.40 -2.38
CA ILE A 112 -9.58 2.66 -2.15
C ILE A 112 -9.81 1.59 -1.08
N LYS A 113 -8.95 0.58 -1.08
CA LYS A 113 -8.85 -0.43 -0.03
C LYS A 113 -7.46 -0.39 0.56
N ILE A 114 -7.36 -0.47 1.89
CA ILE A 114 -6.08 -0.47 2.59
C ILE A 114 -6.04 -1.50 3.71
N SER A 115 -4.89 -2.17 3.83
CA SER A 115 -4.56 -3.02 4.97
C SER A 115 -3.15 -2.70 5.42
N PHE A 116 -2.90 -2.61 6.72
CA PHE A 116 -1.55 -2.46 7.25
C PHE A 116 -1.40 -3.03 8.65
N VAL A 117 -0.14 -3.23 9.02
CA VAL A 117 0.29 -3.50 10.39
C VAL A 117 1.35 -2.49 10.75
N ARG A 118 1.22 -1.88 11.93
CA ARG A 118 2.30 -1.10 12.53
C ARG A 118 3.25 -2.03 13.27
N ASN A 119 4.53 -1.89 12.96
CA ASN A 119 5.64 -2.65 13.54
C ASN A 119 6.26 -1.93 14.75
N THR A 120 5.79 -0.72 15.08
CA THR A 120 6.20 0.04 16.26
C THR A 120 4.99 0.48 17.09
N PRO A 121 5.16 0.72 18.41
CA PRO A 121 4.07 1.19 19.26
C PRO A 121 3.47 2.56 18.85
N PRO A 122 2.17 2.80 19.08
CA PRO A 122 1.16 1.80 19.42
C PRO A 122 0.93 0.82 18.26
N TYR A 123 0.97 -0.48 18.58
CA TYR A 123 0.74 -1.53 17.59
C TYR A 123 -0.72 -1.50 17.15
N LEU A 124 -0.92 -1.50 15.84
CA LEU A 124 -2.24 -1.47 15.21
C LEU A 124 -2.20 -2.35 13.96
N SER A 125 -3.23 -3.16 13.78
CA SER A 125 -3.47 -3.87 12.52
C SER A 125 -4.84 -3.48 11.99
N VAL A 126 -4.86 -3.06 10.74
CA VAL A 126 -6.07 -2.76 9.98
C VAL A 126 -6.10 -3.66 8.75
N ARG A 127 -7.26 -4.25 8.44
CA ARG A 127 -7.43 -5.19 7.34
C ARG A 127 -8.63 -4.82 6.49
N ASP A 128 -8.41 -4.80 5.17
CA ASP A 128 -9.42 -4.62 4.13
C ASP A 128 -10.38 -3.44 4.39
N VAL A 129 -9.86 -2.33 4.92
CA VAL A 129 -10.68 -1.14 5.14
C VAL A 129 -10.89 -0.39 3.84
N ILE A 130 -12.17 -0.08 3.57
CA ILE A 130 -12.57 0.71 2.41
C ILE A 130 -12.64 2.18 2.81
N CYS A 131 -11.95 3.04 2.06
CA CYS A 131 -12.03 4.48 2.20
C CYS A 131 -12.61 5.11 0.94
N THR A 132 -13.39 6.18 1.10
CA THR A 132 -13.96 6.93 -0.03
C THR A 132 -13.70 8.43 0.05
N ALA A 133 -13.56 9.07 -1.12
CA ALA A 133 -13.19 10.47 -1.24
C ALA A 133 -14.26 11.45 -0.73
N ASN A 134 -15.52 11.00 -0.65
CA ASN A 134 -16.68 11.81 -0.25
C ASN A 134 -17.33 11.28 1.03
N ASN A 135 -16.55 10.71 1.94
CA ASN A 135 -17.06 10.25 3.22
C ASN A 135 -16.95 11.37 4.26
N PRO A 136 -18.07 11.90 4.79
CA PRO A 136 -18.04 12.86 5.88
C PRO A 136 -17.50 12.26 7.20
#